data_AF-A0A2T1EAN1-F1
#
_entry.id   AF-A0A2T1EAN1-F1
#
_cell.length_a   1.000
_cell.length_b   1.000
_cell.length_c   1.000
_cell.angle_alpha   90.00
_cell.angle_beta   90.00
_cell.angle_gamma   90.00
#
_symmetry.space_group_name_H-M   'P 1'
#
loop_
_entity.id
_entity.type
_entity.pdbx_description
1 polymer ?
#
loop_
_entity_poly.entity_id
_entity_poly.type
_entity_poly.pdbx_seq_one_letter_code
_entity_poly.pdbx_strand_id
1 'polypeptide(L)'
;MSLRNLSPNESKNYLTKRDIPETAHQTVVDFTHGYPLALSLIADVLAQDGQISFQPEAVPDVIKTLLQRFIQDVPTPAHRMALEACALVRITTETVLAQMLNQGDVYGLFEWLRELSFIESGQLGLFPHDLAREVLIADVRWRNSDWYAELHQRARNYYTLRLQQTQGQEQHRVLFDYIFLHRDNSAVRPRFIWQENSSLVTDVLRDTDKPTLLKIVAEHEGEASAKIAAHWLTRQPQGAIVFRDAQQQLAGFVIMIALHQASKEDLNADPGAIACQNYLHLYCIPLQPGNGVTLFRFWMARETYQEVSAIQSLIFINFVQHHRLTKELAFTFFCCAKPDFWAEMFAYADLTRLPEADFQVGSRSYGVYGHDWRVLSASAWQELLARREINASAQAKSLPISTEPLLFLSQPEFAIAAQDALRNFARADVLHKNPLLRSRLVVEIDTLGREKRIAALQAVVQQAVESLLSSPRDEKLYRVLHRTYLQPALTQEKAAELLNLPFSTYRRHLKAGMMRVVDILWQREIS
;
A
#
# COMPACT_ATOMS: atom_id res chain seq x y z
N MET A 1 -18.49 17.72 36.73
CA MET A 1 -17.09 17.34 36.47
C MET A 1 -17.10 16.08 35.62
N SER A 2 -16.44 16.10 34.46
CA SER A 2 -16.27 14.87 33.68
C SER A 2 -15.37 13.92 34.48
N LEU A 3 -15.79 12.67 34.63
CA LEU A 3 -14.94 11.63 35.21
C LEU A 3 -13.77 11.39 34.25
N ARG A 4 -12.54 11.34 34.78
CA ARG A 4 -11.37 10.95 33.98
C ARG A 4 -11.54 9.50 33.53
N ASN A 5 -10.96 9.16 32.38
CA ASN A 5 -10.90 7.77 31.93
C ASN A 5 -10.12 6.93 32.94
N LEU A 6 -10.57 5.69 33.12
CA LEU A 6 -9.90 4.69 33.95
C LEU A 6 -8.64 4.22 33.23
N SER A 7 -7.57 3.97 33.98
CA SER A 7 -6.39 3.28 33.45
C SER A 7 -6.75 1.86 32.96
N PRO A 8 -5.93 1.22 32.10
CA PRO A 8 -6.16 -0.16 31.68
C PRO A 8 -6.31 -1.13 32.86
N ASN A 9 -5.52 -0.94 33.92
CA ASN A 9 -5.59 -1.77 35.12
C ASN A 9 -6.88 -1.52 35.93
N GLU A 10 -7.30 -0.27 36.09
CA GLU A 10 -8.57 0.05 36.74
C GLU A 10 -9.76 -0.49 35.96
N SER A 11 -9.70 -0.43 34.63
CA SER A 11 -10.72 -0.98 33.74
C SER A 11 -10.82 -2.50 33.86
N LYS A 12 -9.69 -3.21 33.83
CA LYS A 12 -9.64 -4.68 34.06
C LYS A 12 -10.15 -5.06 35.45
N ASN A 13 -9.77 -4.29 36.47
CA ASN A 13 -10.26 -4.49 37.84
C ASN A 13 -11.78 -4.29 37.94
N TYR A 14 -12.33 -3.29 37.24
CA TYR A 14 -13.77 -3.08 37.16
C TYR A 14 -14.48 -4.25 36.49
N LEU A 15 -13.99 -4.73 35.35
CA LEU A 15 -14.57 -5.88 34.62
C LEU A 15 -14.52 -7.17 35.45
N THR A 16 -13.42 -7.39 36.18
CA THR A 16 -13.29 -8.53 37.11
C THR A 16 -14.37 -8.49 38.20
N LYS A 17 -14.64 -7.30 38.78
CA LYS A 17 -15.71 -7.12 39.79
C LYS A 17 -17.12 -7.26 39.23
N ARG A 18 -17.28 -7.29 37.90
CA ARG A 18 -18.53 -7.46 37.18
C ARG A 18 -18.70 -8.87 36.64
N ASP A 19 -17.84 -9.81 37.08
CA ASP A 19 -17.83 -11.22 36.68
C ASP A 19 -17.68 -11.43 35.16
N ILE A 20 -17.01 -10.49 34.47
CA ILE A 20 -16.72 -10.61 33.04
C ILE A 20 -15.48 -11.49 32.84
N PRO A 21 -15.50 -12.48 31.93
CA PRO A 21 -14.35 -13.35 31.65
C PRO A 21 -13.09 -12.56 31.26
N GLU A 22 -11.92 -12.96 31.79
CA GLU A 22 -10.62 -12.33 31.47
C GLU A 22 -10.31 -12.31 29.96
N THR A 23 -10.83 -13.30 29.22
CA THR A 23 -10.70 -13.39 27.76
C THR A 23 -11.30 -12.20 27.01
N ALA A 24 -12.31 -11.53 27.60
CA ALA A 24 -12.95 -10.37 27.00
C ALA A 24 -12.34 -9.04 27.46
N HIS A 25 -11.54 -9.03 28.53
CA HIS A 25 -11.08 -7.79 29.16
C HIS A 25 -10.29 -6.90 28.20
N GLN A 26 -9.35 -7.48 27.46
CA GLN A 26 -8.48 -6.70 26.58
C GLN A 26 -9.31 -6.01 25.48
N THR A 27 -10.19 -6.74 24.80
CA THR A 27 -11.05 -6.19 23.74
C THR A 27 -11.99 -5.09 24.26
N VAL A 28 -12.54 -5.25 25.46
CA VAL A 28 -13.40 -4.22 26.06
C VAL A 28 -12.59 -2.97 26.43
N VAL A 29 -11.39 -3.14 26.98
CA VAL A 29 -10.51 -2.01 27.31
C VAL A 29 -10.06 -1.28 26.04
N ASP A 30 -9.69 -2.02 25.00
CA ASP A 30 -9.24 -1.48 23.72
C ASP A 30 -10.35 -0.71 22.99
N PHE A 31 -11.61 -1.12 23.15
CA PHE A 31 -12.75 -0.41 22.56
C PHE A 31 -13.19 0.80 23.39
N THR A 32 -13.21 0.67 24.71
CA THR A 32 -13.74 1.73 25.60
C THR A 32 -12.73 2.84 25.88
N HIS A 33 -11.44 2.58 25.70
CA HIS A 33 -10.35 3.49 26.07
C HIS A 33 -10.46 3.96 27.53
N GLY A 34 -11.01 3.12 28.41
CA GLY A 34 -11.21 3.44 29.83
C GLY A 34 -12.40 4.36 30.14
N TYR A 35 -13.26 4.67 29.16
CA TYR A 35 -14.41 5.55 29.36
C TYR A 35 -15.47 4.88 30.26
N PRO A 36 -15.77 5.43 31.46
CA PRO A 36 -16.56 4.73 32.46
C PRO A 36 -17.97 4.31 32.00
N LEU A 37 -18.67 5.14 31.23
CA LEU A 37 -20.01 4.83 30.74
C LEU A 37 -20.00 3.72 29.69
N ALA A 38 -19.01 3.71 28.80
CA ALA A 38 -18.90 2.64 27.80
C ALA A 38 -18.51 1.31 28.46
N LEU A 39 -17.59 1.36 29.43
CA LEU A 39 -17.25 0.20 30.27
C LEU A 39 -18.46 -0.37 30.99
N SER A 40 -19.31 0.47 31.59
CA SER A 40 -20.49 -0.02 32.30
C SER A 40 -21.53 -0.63 31.36
N LEU A 41 -21.81 0.02 30.22
CA LEU A 41 -22.79 -0.48 29.23
C LEU A 41 -22.38 -1.82 28.64
N ILE A 42 -21.10 -1.98 28.28
CA ILE A 42 -20.60 -3.24 27.73
C ILE A 42 -20.61 -4.35 28.78
N ALA A 43 -20.23 -4.02 30.02
CA ALA A 43 -20.30 -4.98 31.12
C ALA A 43 -21.76 -5.44 31.38
N ASP A 44 -22.74 -4.54 31.28
CA ASP A 44 -24.16 -4.90 31.41
C ASP A 44 -24.62 -5.86 30.29
N VAL A 45 -24.24 -5.59 29.04
CA VAL A 45 -24.62 -6.46 27.90
C VAL A 45 -23.96 -7.84 28.01
N LEU A 46 -22.66 -7.91 28.31
CA LEU A 46 -21.95 -9.18 28.44
C LEU A 46 -22.49 -10.02 29.62
N ALA A 47 -22.90 -9.38 30.70
CA ALA A 47 -23.52 -10.06 31.84
C ALA A 47 -24.92 -10.61 31.52
N GLN A 48 -25.65 -10.02 30.57
CA GLN A 48 -27.00 -10.45 30.17
C GLN A 48 -27.00 -11.56 29.12
N ASP A 49 -26.14 -11.47 28.10
CA ASP A 49 -26.15 -12.39 26.95
C ASP A 49 -25.29 -13.65 27.15
N GLY A 50 -24.44 -13.71 28.19
CA GLY A 50 -23.55 -14.85 28.45
C GLY A 50 -22.50 -15.09 27.36
N GLN A 51 -22.32 -14.13 26.44
CA GLN A 51 -21.33 -14.21 25.36
C GLN A 51 -19.90 -14.10 25.92
N ILE A 52 -19.04 -15.02 25.49
CA ILE A 52 -17.63 -15.11 25.94
C ILE A 52 -16.72 -14.13 25.17
N SER A 53 -17.17 -13.59 24.02
CA SER A 53 -16.37 -12.75 23.13
C SER A 53 -17.13 -11.48 22.72
N PHE A 54 -16.60 -10.31 23.09
CA PHE A 54 -17.11 -9.01 22.64
C PHE A 54 -16.60 -8.67 21.24
N GLN A 55 -17.51 -8.29 20.33
CA GLN A 55 -17.18 -7.63 19.06
C GLN A 55 -18.03 -6.35 18.96
N PRO A 56 -17.43 -5.16 18.81
CA PRO A 56 -18.17 -3.90 18.73
C PRO A 56 -19.28 -3.91 17.67
N GLU A 57 -19.00 -4.49 16.50
CA GLU A 57 -19.94 -4.60 15.38
C GLU A 57 -21.13 -5.52 15.69
N ALA A 58 -21.00 -6.40 16.68
CA ALA A 58 -22.04 -7.32 17.11
C ALA A 58 -22.94 -6.74 18.22
N VAL A 59 -22.64 -5.54 18.74
CA VAL A 59 -23.41 -4.90 19.83
C VAL A 59 -23.95 -3.51 19.41
N PRO A 60 -24.87 -3.47 18.43
CA PRO A 60 -25.40 -2.22 17.87
C PRO A 60 -26.14 -1.35 18.91
N ASP A 61 -26.76 -1.95 19.93
CA ASP A 61 -27.49 -1.20 20.95
C ASP A 61 -26.57 -0.36 21.85
N VAL A 62 -25.38 -0.85 22.19
CA VAL A 62 -24.38 -0.08 22.95
C VAL A 62 -23.87 1.09 22.13
N ILE A 63 -23.53 0.85 20.85
CA ILE A 63 -23.10 1.89 19.92
C ILE A 63 -24.19 2.96 19.81
N LYS A 64 -25.47 2.55 19.64
CA LYS A 64 -26.60 3.46 19.57
C LYS A 64 -26.76 4.33 20.82
N THR A 65 -26.64 3.75 22.02
CA THR A 65 -26.74 4.51 23.28
C THR A 65 -25.58 5.51 23.44
N LEU A 66 -24.35 5.10 23.11
CA LEU A 66 -23.19 6.00 23.14
C LEU A 66 -23.31 7.10 22.09
N LEU A 67 -23.75 6.76 20.88
CA LEU A 67 -23.98 7.69 19.78
C LEU A 67 -25.05 8.73 20.13
N GLN A 68 -26.15 8.31 20.75
CA GLN A 68 -27.19 9.23 21.23
C GLN A 68 -26.62 10.28 22.20
N ARG A 69 -25.61 9.92 22.99
CA ARG A 69 -24.95 10.87 23.90
C ARG A 69 -24.05 11.86 23.16
N PHE A 70 -23.39 11.45 22.08
CA PHE A 70 -22.50 12.31 21.29
C PHE A 70 -23.24 13.15 20.25
N ILE A 71 -24.36 12.66 19.72
CA ILE A 71 -25.07 13.25 18.58
C ILE A 71 -26.35 14.00 19.02
N GLN A 72 -26.67 14.04 20.32
CA GLN A 72 -27.91 14.61 20.84
C GLN A 72 -28.20 16.03 20.32
N ASP A 73 -27.15 16.83 20.15
CA ASP A 73 -27.23 18.25 19.80
C ASP A 73 -26.67 18.57 18.39
N VAL A 74 -26.66 17.60 17.46
CA VAL A 74 -26.17 17.86 16.08
C VAL A 74 -27.19 18.71 15.30
N PRO A 75 -26.88 19.99 14.95
CA PRO A 75 -27.91 20.93 14.52
C PRO A 75 -28.46 20.69 13.11
N THR A 76 -27.60 20.25 12.18
CA THR A 76 -27.97 20.09 10.77
C THR A 76 -27.26 18.89 10.12
N PRO A 77 -27.69 18.43 8.93
CA PRO A 77 -26.96 17.40 8.18
C PRO A 77 -25.49 17.77 7.91
N ALA A 78 -25.18 19.05 7.68
CA ALA A 78 -23.80 19.50 7.46
C ALA A 78 -22.91 19.30 8.71
N HIS A 79 -23.44 19.55 9.91
CA HIS A 79 -22.73 19.29 11.17
C HIS A 79 -22.49 17.79 11.37
N ARG A 80 -23.45 16.94 10.99
CA ARG A 80 -23.25 15.48 11.02
C ARG A 80 -22.13 15.05 10.07
N MET A 81 -22.13 15.54 8.84
CA MET A 81 -21.06 15.24 7.88
C MET A 81 -19.70 15.74 8.37
N ALA A 82 -19.63 16.91 9.00
CA ALA A 82 -18.41 17.44 9.59
C ALA A 82 -17.88 16.53 10.71
N LEU A 83 -18.77 16.01 11.56
CA LEU A 83 -18.44 15.08 12.63
C LEU A 83 -17.92 13.74 12.11
N GLU A 84 -18.57 13.18 11.08
CA GLU A 84 -18.16 11.95 10.41
C GLU A 84 -16.79 12.12 9.72
N ALA A 85 -16.57 13.24 9.04
CA ALA A 85 -15.28 13.58 8.45
C ALA A 85 -14.18 13.72 9.51
N CYS A 86 -14.47 14.39 10.62
CA CYS A 86 -13.54 14.59 11.75
C CYS A 86 -13.16 13.26 12.41
N ALA A 87 -14.09 12.31 12.51
CA ALA A 87 -13.80 10.96 13.01
C ALA A 87 -12.89 10.16 12.07
N LEU A 88 -13.01 10.37 10.75
CA LEU A 88 -12.23 9.60 9.79
C LEU A 88 -10.75 9.98 9.77
N VAL A 89 -10.43 11.27 9.76
CA VAL A 89 -9.03 11.73 9.63
C VAL A 89 -8.34 11.86 10.98
N ARG A 90 -7.01 11.77 11.02
CA ARG A 90 -6.26 11.88 12.29
C ARG A 90 -6.46 13.24 12.94
N ILE A 91 -6.21 14.29 12.16
CA ILE A 91 -6.27 15.68 12.58
C ILE A 91 -7.12 16.45 11.57
N THR A 92 -8.08 17.22 12.09
CA THR A 92 -8.98 18.05 11.32
C THR A 92 -8.55 19.51 11.40
N THR A 93 -8.25 20.10 10.24
CA THR A 93 -8.11 21.55 10.06
C THR A 93 -9.25 22.06 9.19
N GLU A 94 -9.48 23.37 9.13
CA GLU A 94 -10.46 23.95 8.18
C GLU A 94 -10.20 23.50 6.74
N THR A 95 -8.93 23.40 6.33
CA THR A 95 -8.58 22.92 4.99
C THR A 95 -8.96 21.45 4.78
N VAL A 96 -8.67 20.57 5.74
CA VAL A 96 -9.05 19.16 5.62
C VAL A 96 -10.58 19.04 5.61
N LEU A 97 -11.27 19.76 6.49
CA LEU A 97 -12.71 19.75 6.58
C LEU A 97 -13.38 20.22 5.28
N ALA A 98 -12.90 21.33 4.69
CA ALA A 98 -13.36 21.84 3.40
C ALA A 98 -13.23 20.80 2.28
N GLN A 99 -12.10 20.09 2.23
CA GLN A 99 -11.84 19.04 1.25
C GLN A 99 -12.72 17.81 1.46
N MET A 100 -12.91 17.40 2.71
CA MET A 100 -13.76 16.26 3.08
C MET A 100 -15.24 16.53 2.76
N LEU A 101 -15.71 17.75 2.98
CA LEU A 101 -17.11 18.13 2.72
C LEU A 101 -17.35 18.57 1.27
N ASN A 102 -16.28 18.85 0.51
CA ASN A 102 -16.34 19.50 -0.79
C ASN A 102 -17.11 20.84 -0.73
N GLN A 103 -16.80 21.64 0.28
CA GLN A 103 -17.44 22.93 0.58
C GLN A 103 -16.37 23.98 0.85
N GLY A 104 -16.59 25.21 0.36
CA GLY A 104 -15.61 26.31 0.48
C GLY A 104 -15.60 26.98 1.85
N ASP A 105 -16.78 27.27 2.40
CA ASP A 105 -16.90 27.89 3.73
C ASP A 105 -17.32 26.84 4.76
N VAL A 106 -16.38 26.49 5.64
CA VAL A 106 -16.56 25.52 6.73
C VAL A 106 -16.26 26.12 8.10
N TYR A 107 -16.08 27.44 8.19
CA TYR A 107 -15.68 28.11 9.45
C TYR A 107 -16.67 27.80 10.58
N GLY A 108 -17.97 27.96 10.32
CA GLY A 108 -19.01 27.67 11.30
C GLY A 108 -19.04 26.21 11.75
N LEU A 109 -18.75 25.27 10.84
CA LEU A 109 -18.69 23.84 11.15
C LEU A 109 -17.45 23.49 11.99
N PHE A 110 -16.31 24.11 11.68
CA PHE A 110 -15.07 23.92 12.40
C PHE A 110 -15.15 24.47 13.83
N GLU A 111 -15.71 25.67 13.99
CA GLU A 111 -15.95 26.27 15.32
C GLU A 111 -16.92 25.43 16.15
N TRP A 112 -17.99 24.93 15.55
CA TRP A 112 -18.90 24.02 16.22
C TRP A 112 -18.21 22.72 16.67
N LEU A 113 -17.37 22.11 15.83
CA LEU A 113 -16.61 20.91 16.21
C LEU A 113 -15.75 21.18 17.45
N ARG A 114 -15.15 22.37 17.54
CA ARG A 114 -14.29 22.78 18.67
C ARG A 114 -15.06 22.92 19.99
N GLU A 115 -16.35 23.20 19.94
CA GLU A 115 -17.21 23.35 21.13
C GLU A 115 -17.69 22.00 21.70
N LEU A 116 -17.57 20.91 20.94
CA LEU A 116 -18.01 19.59 21.37
C LEU A 116 -17.12 19.05 22.49
N SER A 117 -17.76 18.60 23.58
CA SER A 117 -17.09 18.10 24.79
C SER A 117 -16.19 16.87 24.59
N PHE A 118 -16.30 16.20 23.44
CA PHE A 118 -15.52 15.00 23.10
C PHE A 118 -14.56 15.22 21.94
N ILE A 119 -14.35 16.48 21.52
CA ILE A 119 -13.34 16.90 20.57
C ILE A 119 -12.23 17.62 21.33
N GLU A 120 -10.98 17.22 21.09
CA GLU A 120 -9.80 17.87 21.64
C GLU A 120 -9.17 18.83 20.62
N SER A 121 -8.55 19.89 21.14
CA SER A 121 -7.78 20.86 20.36
C SER A 121 -6.30 20.65 20.59
N GLY A 122 -5.59 20.16 19.58
CA GLY A 122 -4.13 20.05 19.58
C GLY A 122 -3.46 21.20 18.84
N GLN A 123 -2.12 21.26 18.90
CA GLN A 123 -1.32 22.25 18.17
C GLN A 123 -1.53 22.16 16.64
N LEU A 124 -1.95 20.99 16.15
CA LEU A 124 -2.02 20.67 14.73
C LEU A 124 -3.45 20.71 14.16
N GLY A 125 -4.47 20.79 15.01
CA GLY A 125 -5.89 20.78 14.64
C GLY A 125 -6.77 20.05 15.66
N LEU A 126 -8.03 19.80 15.27
CA LEU A 126 -9.04 19.14 16.09
C LEU A 126 -9.03 17.63 15.89
N PHE A 127 -9.34 16.87 16.92
CA PHE A 127 -9.50 15.42 16.82
C PHE A 127 -10.49 14.89 17.88
N PRO A 128 -11.32 13.88 17.59
CA PRO A 128 -12.19 13.30 18.60
C PRO A 128 -11.42 12.43 19.58
N HIS A 129 -11.91 12.33 20.81
CA HIS A 129 -11.52 11.25 21.72
C HIS A 129 -11.69 9.89 21.05
N ASP A 130 -10.78 8.96 21.35
CA ASP A 130 -10.74 7.63 20.70
C ASP A 130 -12.09 6.90 20.73
N LEU A 131 -12.79 6.87 21.87
CA LEU A 131 -14.11 6.24 21.93
C LEU A 131 -15.14 6.91 21.01
N ALA A 132 -15.17 8.24 20.98
CA ALA A 132 -16.10 8.96 20.10
C ALA A 132 -15.79 8.66 18.65
N ARG A 133 -14.50 8.58 18.30
CA ARG A 133 -14.01 8.18 16.98
C ARG A 133 -14.49 6.78 16.61
N GLU A 134 -14.29 5.79 17.48
CA GLU A 134 -14.72 4.40 17.24
C GLU A 134 -16.23 4.31 17.03
N VAL A 135 -17.03 4.96 17.88
CA VAL A 135 -18.50 4.96 17.81
C VAL A 135 -19.00 5.63 16.53
N LEU A 136 -18.43 6.78 16.15
CA LEU A 136 -18.81 7.52 14.94
C LEU A 136 -18.48 6.73 13.67
N ILE A 137 -17.30 6.09 13.62
CA ILE A 137 -16.90 5.27 12.48
C ILE A 137 -17.77 4.02 12.36
N ALA A 138 -18.05 3.34 13.47
CA ALA A 138 -18.93 2.18 13.46
C ALA A 138 -20.34 2.54 12.96
N ASP A 139 -20.91 3.67 13.41
CA ASP A 139 -22.23 4.14 12.93
C ASP A 139 -22.22 4.44 11.43
N VAL A 140 -21.28 5.26 10.93
CA VAL A 140 -21.29 5.66 9.52
C VAL A 140 -21.04 4.47 8.60
N ARG A 141 -20.15 3.54 8.97
CA ARG A 141 -19.86 2.33 8.20
C ARG A 141 -21.09 1.44 8.06
N TRP A 142 -21.88 1.30 9.13
CA TRP A 142 -23.11 0.50 9.13
C TRP A 142 -24.27 1.22 8.43
N ARG A 143 -24.50 2.50 8.76
CA ARG A 143 -25.66 3.28 8.30
C ARG A 143 -25.53 3.75 6.86
N ASN A 144 -24.32 4.06 6.40
CA ASN A 144 -24.08 4.62 5.07
C ASN A 144 -22.66 4.27 4.56
N SER A 145 -22.49 3.02 4.13
CA SER A 145 -21.21 2.50 3.62
C SER A 145 -20.67 3.27 2.40
N ASP A 146 -21.56 3.75 1.53
CA ASP A 146 -21.17 4.52 0.34
C ASP A 146 -20.57 5.87 0.72
N TRP A 147 -21.16 6.54 1.72
CA TRP A 147 -20.61 7.78 2.25
C TRP A 147 -19.30 7.58 2.99
N TYR A 148 -19.17 6.48 3.73
CA TYR A 148 -17.90 6.11 4.36
C TYR A 148 -16.80 5.91 3.31
N ALA A 149 -17.09 5.19 2.22
CA ALA A 149 -16.15 5.00 1.11
C ALA A 149 -15.79 6.33 0.41
N GLU A 150 -16.77 7.22 0.22
CA GLU A 150 -16.55 8.55 -0.35
C GLU A 150 -15.66 9.43 0.53
N LEU A 151 -15.87 9.44 1.85
CA LEU A 151 -15.01 10.17 2.79
C LEU A 151 -13.56 9.66 2.72
N HIS A 152 -13.36 8.34 2.66
CA HIS A 152 -12.04 7.73 2.45
C HIS A 152 -11.41 8.19 1.13
N GLN A 153 -12.17 8.16 0.03
CA GLN A 153 -11.66 8.61 -1.27
C GLN A 153 -11.22 10.09 -1.23
N ARG A 154 -11.99 10.97 -0.59
CA ARG A 154 -11.65 12.38 -0.44
C ARG A 154 -10.40 12.59 0.40
N ALA A 155 -10.30 11.92 1.54
CA ALA A 155 -9.12 11.98 2.42
C ALA A 155 -7.86 11.52 1.67
N ARG A 156 -7.94 10.39 0.96
CA ARG A 156 -6.82 9.85 0.16
C ARG A 156 -6.37 10.81 -0.94
N ASN A 157 -7.32 11.38 -1.69
CA ASN A 157 -6.99 12.33 -2.76
C ASN A 157 -6.26 13.54 -2.19
N TYR A 158 -6.76 14.08 -1.07
CA TYR A 158 -6.14 15.21 -0.38
C TYR A 158 -4.71 14.88 0.05
N TYR A 159 -4.50 13.80 0.79
CA TYR A 159 -3.18 13.45 1.30
C TYR A 159 -2.20 13.04 0.19
N THR A 160 -2.67 12.36 -0.85
CA THR A 160 -1.82 11.99 -2.01
C THR A 160 -1.27 13.24 -2.71
N LEU A 161 -2.12 14.25 -2.95
CA LEU A 161 -1.70 15.53 -3.51
C LEU A 161 -0.72 16.26 -2.58
N ARG A 162 -1.03 16.32 -1.27
CA ARG A 162 -0.18 16.97 -0.28
C ARG A 162 1.20 16.31 -0.18
N LEU A 163 1.28 14.98 -0.29
CA LEU A 163 2.56 14.25 -0.28
C LEU A 163 3.45 14.58 -1.49
N GLN A 164 2.86 14.92 -2.64
CA GLN A 164 3.60 15.37 -3.82
C GLN A 164 4.10 16.81 -3.68
N GLN A 165 3.41 17.62 -2.87
CA GLN A 165 3.68 19.06 -2.70
C GLN A 165 4.54 19.40 -1.48
N THR A 166 4.75 18.45 -0.56
CA THR A 166 5.46 18.68 0.71
C THR A 166 6.81 17.97 0.74
N GLN A 167 7.73 18.47 1.56
CA GLN A 167 9.05 17.88 1.79
C GLN A 167 9.39 17.90 3.29
N GLY A 168 10.37 17.10 3.70
CA GLY A 168 10.88 17.09 5.08
C GLY A 168 9.84 16.68 6.12
N GLN A 169 9.83 17.36 7.26
CA GLN A 169 8.94 17.03 8.39
C GLN A 169 7.46 17.12 8.05
N GLU A 170 7.06 18.09 7.22
CA GLU A 170 5.66 18.19 6.76
C GLU A 170 5.25 16.99 5.93
N GLN A 171 6.14 16.48 5.06
CA GLN A 171 5.84 15.27 4.28
C GLN A 171 5.70 14.05 5.18
N HIS A 172 6.55 13.90 6.21
CA HIS A 172 6.41 12.81 7.19
C HIS A 172 5.08 12.88 7.93
N ARG A 173 4.66 14.08 8.35
CA ARG A 173 3.37 14.28 9.02
C ARG A 173 2.21 13.90 8.12
N VAL A 174 2.20 14.37 6.88
CA VAL A 174 1.16 14.04 5.90
C VAL A 174 1.15 12.53 5.60
N LEU A 175 2.31 11.89 5.58
CA LEU A 175 2.41 10.44 5.40
C LEU A 175 1.79 9.69 6.57
N PHE A 176 2.02 10.16 7.80
CA PHE A 176 1.38 9.60 8.97
C PHE A 176 -0.14 9.76 8.94
N ASP A 177 -0.64 10.94 8.53
CA ASP A 177 -2.08 11.19 8.35
C ASP A 177 -2.69 10.29 7.26
N TYR A 178 -1.95 10.02 6.19
CA TYR A 178 -2.35 9.09 5.13
C TYR A 178 -2.41 7.64 5.63
N ILE A 179 -1.38 7.16 6.31
CA ILE A 179 -1.33 5.79 6.85
C ILE A 179 -2.43 5.59 7.91
N PHE A 180 -2.81 6.64 8.64
CA PHE A 180 -3.91 6.60 9.63
C PHE A 180 -5.28 6.21 9.04
N LEU A 181 -5.49 6.40 7.73
CA LEU A 181 -6.72 5.92 7.06
C LEU A 181 -6.85 4.39 7.08
N HIS A 182 -5.75 3.66 7.27
CA HIS A 182 -5.75 2.19 7.30
C HIS A 182 -6.00 1.62 8.70
N ARG A 183 -6.14 2.47 9.74
CA ARG A 183 -6.17 2.07 11.15
C ARG A 183 -7.26 1.06 11.52
N ASP A 184 -8.41 1.13 10.83
CA ASP A 184 -9.59 0.32 11.16
C ASP A 184 -9.55 -1.06 10.49
N ASN A 185 -8.53 -1.34 9.67
CA ASN A 185 -8.38 -2.65 9.05
C ASN A 185 -7.90 -3.68 10.08
N SER A 186 -8.53 -4.86 10.12
CA SER A 186 -8.24 -5.93 11.08
C SER A 186 -6.81 -6.47 11.01
N ALA A 187 -6.14 -6.37 9.86
CA ALA A 187 -4.73 -6.76 9.73
C ALA A 187 -3.78 -5.71 10.31
N VAL A 188 -4.18 -4.44 10.32
CA VAL A 188 -3.36 -3.28 10.72
C VAL A 188 -3.57 -2.95 12.20
N ARG A 189 -4.82 -2.83 12.65
CA ARG A 189 -5.20 -2.40 14.01
C ARG A 189 -4.42 -3.10 15.13
N PRO A 190 -4.26 -4.45 15.15
CA PRO A 190 -3.59 -5.14 16.25
C PRO A 190 -2.06 -4.97 16.25
N ARG A 191 -1.49 -4.47 15.15
CA ARG A 191 -0.05 -4.47 14.87
C ARG A 191 0.53 -3.07 14.69
N PHE A 192 -0.31 -2.04 14.84
CA PHE A 192 0.06 -0.65 14.66
C PHE A 192 -0.42 0.19 15.85
N ILE A 193 0.51 0.88 16.52
CA ILE A 193 0.21 1.75 17.64
C ILE A 193 0.20 3.20 17.15
N TRP A 194 -0.98 3.81 17.19
CA TRP A 194 -1.17 5.23 16.88
C TRP A 194 -0.97 6.05 18.16
N GLN A 195 0.23 6.56 18.38
CA GLN A 195 0.49 7.49 19.50
C GLN A 195 0.50 8.93 18.99
N GLU A 196 -0.41 9.74 19.50
CA GLU A 196 -0.44 11.19 19.21
C GLU A 196 0.71 11.94 19.90
N ASN A 197 1.28 11.37 20.97
CA ASN A 197 2.28 12.00 21.83
C ASN A 197 3.55 11.15 22.01
N SER A 198 3.91 10.30 21.05
CA SER A 198 5.24 9.68 21.13
C SER A 198 6.28 10.78 20.92
N SER A 199 7.10 11.04 21.93
CA SER A 199 8.32 11.87 21.81
C SER A 199 9.40 11.22 20.94
N LEU A 200 9.01 10.23 20.14
CA LEU A 200 9.85 9.48 19.25
C LEU A 200 10.12 10.28 17.99
N VAL A 201 11.39 10.39 17.61
CA VAL A 201 11.84 11.12 16.43
C VAL A 201 12.69 10.22 15.56
N THR A 202 12.41 10.22 14.25
CA THR A 202 13.26 9.61 13.22
C THR A 202 14.49 10.50 13.00
N ASP A 203 15.68 9.91 13.09
CA ASP A 203 16.96 10.62 12.95
C ASP A 203 17.99 9.76 12.20
N VAL A 204 19.11 10.37 11.84
CA VAL A 204 20.26 9.73 11.21
C VAL A 204 21.17 9.07 12.24
N LEU A 205 21.81 7.97 11.84
CA LEU A 205 22.81 7.29 12.67
C LEU A 205 24.03 8.20 12.87
N ARG A 206 24.47 8.37 14.12
CA ARG A 206 25.71 9.04 14.50
C ARG A 206 26.76 8.01 14.88
N ASP A 207 28.04 8.32 14.73
CA ASP A 207 29.12 7.40 15.07
C ASP A 207 29.08 6.96 16.55
N THR A 208 28.63 7.85 17.44
CA THR A 208 28.43 7.57 18.86
C THR A 208 27.32 6.56 19.14
N ASP A 209 26.39 6.35 18.22
CA ASP A 209 25.29 5.40 18.39
C ASP A 209 25.74 3.96 18.10
N LYS A 210 26.80 3.76 17.29
CA LYS A 210 27.23 2.44 16.83
C LYS A 210 27.45 1.43 17.96
N PRO A 211 28.17 1.75 19.06
CA PRO A 211 28.37 0.78 20.14
C PRO A 211 27.04 0.35 20.80
N THR A 212 26.13 1.30 21.04
CA THR A 212 24.82 1.01 21.63
C THR A 212 23.95 0.19 20.69
N LEU A 213 23.93 0.54 19.40
CA LEU A 213 23.19 -0.20 18.38
C LEU A 213 23.66 -1.65 18.30
N LEU A 214 24.98 -1.87 18.19
CA LEU A 214 25.55 -3.21 18.11
C LEU A 214 25.28 -4.03 19.37
N LYS A 215 25.29 -3.39 20.56
CA LYS A 215 24.89 -4.02 21.81
C LYS A 215 23.43 -4.49 21.76
N ILE A 216 22.51 -3.68 21.26
CA ILE A 216 21.09 -4.06 21.11
C ILE A 216 20.95 -5.25 20.15
N VAL A 217 21.68 -5.26 19.03
CA VAL A 217 21.69 -6.42 18.11
C VAL A 217 22.22 -7.67 18.82
N ALA A 218 23.30 -7.54 19.59
CA ALA A 218 23.88 -8.67 20.33
C ALA A 218 22.90 -9.23 21.39
N GLU A 219 22.19 -8.35 22.11
CA GLU A 219 21.19 -8.74 23.12
C GLU A 219 20.01 -9.49 22.48
N HIS A 220 19.49 -9.02 21.35
CA HIS A 220 18.29 -9.60 20.72
C HIS A 220 18.57 -10.72 19.73
N GLU A 221 19.68 -10.68 19.00
CA GLU A 221 19.98 -11.62 17.91
C GLU A 221 21.29 -12.41 18.12
N GLY A 222 22.15 -11.97 19.04
CA GLY A 222 23.43 -12.60 19.36
C GLY A 222 24.64 -11.99 18.67
N GLU A 223 25.83 -12.37 19.14
CA GLU A 223 27.12 -11.81 18.71
C GLU A 223 27.42 -11.98 17.21
N ALA A 224 26.93 -13.06 16.60
CA ALA A 224 27.09 -13.28 15.16
C ALA A 224 26.34 -12.22 14.35
N SER A 225 25.08 -11.93 14.70
CA SER A 225 24.30 -10.85 14.08
C SER A 225 24.91 -9.48 14.35
N ALA A 226 25.45 -9.24 15.55
CA ALA A 226 26.13 -7.98 15.85
C ALA A 226 27.36 -7.74 14.96
N LYS A 227 28.16 -8.78 14.68
CA LYS A 227 29.29 -8.69 13.73
C LYS A 227 28.81 -8.38 12.31
N ILE A 228 27.72 -9.00 11.86
CA ILE A 228 27.10 -8.72 10.56
C ILE A 228 26.60 -7.27 10.49
N ALA A 229 25.92 -6.79 11.54
CA ALA A 229 25.48 -5.40 11.62
C ALA A 229 26.68 -4.44 11.57
N ALA A 230 27.77 -4.71 12.30
CA ALA A 230 28.98 -3.90 12.28
C ALA A 230 29.63 -3.84 10.89
N HIS A 231 29.64 -4.97 10.17
CA HIS A 231 30.09 -5.05 8.78
C HIS A 231 29.26 -4.09 7.90
N TRP A 232 27.93 -4.20 7.92
CA TRP A 232 27.07 -3.35 7.11
C TRP A 232 27.11 -1.87 7.49
N LEU A 233 27.23 -1.53 8.78
CA LEU A 233 27.41 -0.14 9.21
C LEU A 233 28.72 0.47 8.74
N THR A 234 29.72 -0.36 8.44
CA THR A 234 31.00 0.09 7.85
C THR A 234 30.87 0.27 6.33
N ARG A 235 30.14 -0.63 5.66
CA ARG A 235 30.02 -0.65 4.20
C ARG A 235 28.94 0.28 3.65
N GLN A 236 27.81 0.39 4.34
CA GLN A 236 26.63 1.15 3.96
C GLN A 236 26.04 1.91 5.16
N PRO A 237 26.78 2.84 5.81
CA PRO A 237 26.29 3.58 6.98
C PRO A 237 25.01 4.39 6.69
N GLN A 238 24.84 4.88 5.47
CA GLN A 238 23.66 5.62 5.01
C GLN A 238 22.37 4.78 5.00
N GLY A 239 22.48 3.45 5.05
CA GLY A 239 21.32 2.55 5.12
C GLY A 239 20.69 2.48 6.51
N ALA A 240 21.30 3.10 7.53
CA ALA A 240 20.81 3.05 8.90
C ALA A 240 19.97 4.28 9.27
N ILE A 241 18.77 4.03 9.79
CA ILE A 241 17.87 5.03 10.37
C ILE A 241 17.68 4.68 11.85
N VAL A 242 17.70 5.68 12.72
CA VAL A 242 17.52 5.50 14.17
C VAL A 242 16.27 6.24 14.66
N PHE A 243 15.68 5.71 15.72
CA PHE A 243 14.53 6.30 16.41
C PHE A 243 14.97 6.70 17.81
N ARG A 244 14.72 7.95 18.19
CA ARG A 244 15.13 8.51 19.48
C ARG A 244 13.94 8.88 20.34
N ASP A 245 14.04 8.66 21.65
CA ASP A 245 13.04 9.10 22.63
C ASP A 245 13.16 10.60 22.99
N ALA A 246 12.31 11.07 23.92
CA ALA A 246 12.36 12.42 24.47
C ALA A 246 13.75 12.80 25.03
N GLN A 247 14.49 11.83 25.55
CA GLN A 247 15.83 11.99 26.13
C GLN A 247 16.94 11.87 25.07
N GLN A 248 16.59 11.85 23.79
CA GLN A 248 17.49 11.70 22.64
C GLN A 248 18.27 10.37 22.65
N GLN A 249 17.82 9.38 23.42
CA GLN A 249 18.44 8.06 23.50
C GLN A 249 17.92 7.16 22.39
N LEU A 250 18.75 6.20 21.98
CA LEU A 250 18.39 5.22 20.95
C LEU A 250 17.27 4.30 21.47
N ALA A 251 16.06 4.47 20.92
CA ALA A 251 14.88 3.69 21.24
C ALA A 251 14.65 2.53 20.25
N GLY A 252 15.19 2.63 19.03
CA GLY A 252 15.18 1.58 18.02
C GLY A 252 15.89 2.00 16.75
N PHE A 253 15.96 1.11 15.77
CA PHE A 253 16.60 1.40 14.49
C PHE A 253 16.16 0.45 13.37
N VAL A 254 16.48 0.85 12.15
CA VAL A 254 16.42 0.06 10.92
C VAL A 254 17.78 0.12 10.24
N ILE A 255 18.26 -1.02 9.74
CA ILE A 255 19.38 -1.11 8.81
C ILE A 255 18.86 -1.70 7.50
N MET A 256 18.90 -0.87 6.46
CA MET A 256 18.60 -1.22 5.09
C MET A 256 19.90 -1.49 4.34
N ILE A 257 19.92 -2.56 3.55
CA ILE A 257 21.05 -2.90 2.70
C ILE A 257 20.62 -2.75 1.24
N ALA A 258 21.36 -1.93 0.49
CA ALA A 258 21.29 -1.89 -0.95
C ALA A 258 22.02 -3.12 -1.52
N LEU A 259 21.30 -4.24 -1.71
CA LEU A 259 21.88 -5.51 -2.19
C LEU A 259 22.54 -5.37 -3.56
N HIS A 260 21.96 -4.55 -4.43
CA HIS A 260 22.50 -4.24 -5.76
C HIS A 260 23.86 -3.52 -5.73
N GLN A 261 24.29 -2.98 -4.57
CA GLN A 261 25.58 -2.32 -4.37
C GLN A 261 26.57 -3.17 -3.56
N ALA A 262 26.15 -4.34 -3.06
CA ALA A 262 26.99 -5.22 -2.26
C ALA A 262 27.99 -5.99 -3.12
N SER A 263 29.25 -6.11 -2.66
CA SER A 263 30.22 -7.00 -3.30
C SER A 263 29.91 -8.47 -2.98
N LYS A 264 30.56 -9.41 -3.68
CA LYS A 264 30.41 -10.85 -3.38
C LYS A 264 30.88 -11.17 -1.96
N GLU A 265 31.95 -10.51 -1.50
CA GLU A 265 32.47 -10.65 -0.14
C GLU A 265 31.46 -10.12 0.89
N ASP A 266 30.82 -8.98 0.60
CA ASP A 266 29.77 -8.41 1.45
C ASP A 266 28.57 -9.37 1.57
N LEU A 267 28.12 -9.94 0.45
CA LEU A 267 27.03 -10.92 0.43
C LEU A 267 27.38 -12.18 1.23
N ASN A 268 28.59 -12.73 1.04
CA ASN A 268 29.04 -13.93 1.74
C ASN A 268 29.21 -13.72 3.26
N ALA A 269 29.41 -12.48 3.71
CA ALA A 269 29.53 -12.14 5.12
C ALA A 269 28.17 -12.18 5.87
N ASP A 270 27.04 -12.10 5.16
CA ASP A 270 25.70 -12.09 5.75
C ASP A 270 24.80 -13.17 5.12
N PRO A 271 24.45 -14.24 5.86
CA PRO A 271 23.55 -15.29 5.40
C PRO A 271 22.21 -14.78 4.85
N GLY A 272 21.68 -13.69 5.39
CA GLY A 272 20.43 -13.10 4.90
C GLY A 272 20.60 -12.39 3.56
N ALA A 273 21.72 -11.68 3.37
CA ALA A 273 22.01 -10.97 2.13
C ALA A 273 22.25 -11.95 0.96
N ILE A 274 23.05 -13.01 1.18
CA ILE A 274 23.30 -14.03 0.16
C ILE A 274 22.04 -14.84 -0.16
N ALA A 275 21.20 -15.17 0.83
CA ALA A 275 19.93 -15.88 0.60
C ALA A 275 18.99 -15.05 -0.29
N CYS A 276 18.83 -13.75 0.01
CA CYS A 276 18.03 -12.86 -0.83
C CYS A 276 18.62 -12.68 -2.23
N GLN A 277 19.95 -12.59 -2.36
CA GLN A 277 20.60 -12.51 -3.68
C GLN A 277 20.37 -13.79 -4.50
N ASN A 278 20.46 -14.97 -3.88
CA ASN A 278 20.19 -16.24 -4.53
C ASN A 278 18.72 -16.35 -4.96
N TYR A 279 17.80 -15.88 -4.12
CA TYR A 279 16.39 -15.82 -4.48
C TYR A 279 16.15 -15.02 -5.76
N LEU A 280 16.73 -13.81 -5.85
CA LEU A 280 16.62 -12.97 -7.05
C LEU A 280 17.17 -13.66 -8.30
N HIS A 281 18.28 -14.39 -8.16
CA HIS A 281 18.91 -15.08 -9.29
C HIS A 281 18.09 -16.27 -9.80
N LEU A 282 17.45 -17.01 -8.90
CA LEU A 282 16.76 -18.25 -9.21
C LEU A 282 15.28 -18.06 -9.58
N TYR A 283 14.61 -17.09 -8.95
CA TYR A 283 13.15 -16.96 -9.00
C TYR A 283 12.65 -15.66 -9.65
N CYS A 284 13.55 -14.70 -9.91
CA CYS A 284 13.15 -13.41 -10.46
C CYS A 284 13.74 -13.18 -11.86
N ILE A 285 13.04 -12.33 -12.64
CA ILE A 285 13.57 -11.82 -13.90
C ILE A 285 14.88 -11.07 -13.60
N PRO A 286 15.95 -11.24 -14.41
CA PRO A 286 17.21 -10.55 -14.22
C PRO A 286 17.02 -9.03 -14.08
N LEU A 287 17.68 -8.46 -13.06
CA LEU A 287 17.64 -7.02 -12.80
C LEU A 287 18.37 -6.27 -13.91
N GLN A 288 17.79 -5.17 -14.39
CA GLN A 288 18.47 -4.26 -15.30
C GLN A 288 19.48 -3.41 -14.53
N PRO A 289 20.57 -2.94 -15.18
CA PRO A 289 21.45 -1.96 -14.59
C PRO A 289 20.65 -0.72 -14.11
N GLY A 290 20.84 -0.31 -12.87
CA GLY A 290 20.09 0.80 -12.24
C GLY A 290 18.95 0.35 -11.32
N ASN A 291 18.45 -0.88 -11.46
CA ASN A 291 17.40 -1.38 -10.58
C ASN A 291 17.86 -1.54 -9.12
N GLY A 292 17.18 -0.82 -8.23
CA GLY A 292 17.44 -0.87 -6.80
C GLY A 292 16.85 -2.12 -6.16
N VAL A 293 17.63 -2.78 -5.32
CA VAL A 293 17.15 -3.84 -4.42
C VAL A 293 17.51 -3.48 -2.99
N THR A 294 16.51 -3.50 -2.10
CA THR A 294 16.68 -3.21 -0.68
C THR A 294 16.34 -4.41 0.18
N LEU A 295 17.20 -4.74 1.14
CA LEU A 295 16.94 -5.68 2.21
C LEU A 295 16.80 -4.92 3.54
N PHE A 296 15.63 -4.96 4.15
CA PHE A 296 15.41 -4.52 5.52
C PHE A 296 15.93 -5.62 6.46
N ARG A 297 17.25 -5.57 6.72
CA ARG A 297 18.00 -6.66 7.35
C ARG A 297 17.85 -6.69 8.87
N PHE A 298 17.88 -5.53 9.49
CA PHE A 298 17.67 -5.35 10.92
C PHE A 298 16.61 -4.28 11.11
N TRP A 299 15.56 -4.58 11.86
CA TRP A 299 14.56 -3.61 12.28
C TRP A 299 14.08 -4.04 13.65
N MET A 300 14.32 -3.18 14.66
CA MET A 300 14.04 -3.55 16.04
C MET A 300 13.90 -2.33 16.94
N ALA A 301 13.06 -2.49 17.95
CA ALA A 301 13.03 -1.65 19.14
C ALA A 301 14.06 -2.16 20.16
N ARG A 302 14.62 -1.23 20.94
CA ARG A 302 15.60 -1.54 21.98
C ARG A 302 15.05 -2.54 23.00
N GLU A 303 13.81 -2.37 23.43
CA GLU A 303 13.23 -3.18 24.52
C GLU A 303 12.42 -4.37 24.02
N THR A 304 11.61 -4.15 22.98
CA THR A 304 10.61 -5.13 22.52
C THR A 304 11.02 -5.87 21.26
N TYR A 305 12.25 -5.68 20.77
CA TYR A 305 12.73 -6.29 19.53
C TYR A 305 11.78 -6.06 18.36
N GLN A 306 11.22 -7.13 17.76
CA GLN A 306 10.23 -7.12 16.68
C GLN A 306 8.80 -7.39 17.17
N GLU A 307 8.49 -7.19 18.46
CA GLU A 307 7.11 -7.20 18.93
C GLU A 307 6.41 -5.87 18.60
N VAL A 308 5.07 -5.84 18.67
CA VAL A 308 4.28 -4.64 18.40
C VAL A 308 4.63 -3.53 19.39
N SER A 309 5.06 -2.37 18.88
CA SER A 309 5.33 -1.18 19.67
C SER A 309 5.20 0.11 18.84
N ALA A 310 5.32 1.26 19.49
CA ALA A 310 5.37 2.56 18.81
C ALA A 310 6.56 2.66 17.83
N ILE A 311 7.69 1.99 18.15
CA ILE A 311 8.86 1.94 17.27
C ILE A 311 8.54 1.15 15.99
N GLN A 312 7.86 0.01 16.09
CA GLN A 312 7.44 -0.78 14.92
C GLN A 312 6.55 0.02 13.99
N SER A 313 5.66 0.81 14.57
CA SER A 313 4.76 1.70 13.82
C SER A 313 5.56 2.73 13.01
N LEU A 314 6.56 3.37 13.63
CA LEU A 314 7.50 4.28 12.96
C LEU A 314 8.37 3.59 11.90
N ILE A 315 8.82 2.37 12.16
CA ILE A 315 9.56 1.53 11.21
C ILE A 315 8.71 1.32 9.96
N PHE A 316 7.45 0.92 10.10
CA PHE A 316 6.56 0.70 8.95
C PHE A 316 6.28 2.00 8.18
N ILE A 317 6.13 3.14 8.85
CA ILE A 317 6.00 4.44 8.16
C ILE A 317 7.24 4.74 7.32
N ASN A 318 8.45 4.50 7.87
CA ASN A 318 9.70 4.67 7.13
C ASN A 318 9.82 3.68 5.97
N PHE A 319 9.27 2.48 6.08
CA PHE A 319 9.21 1.54 4.95
C PHE A 319 8.36 2.11 3.82
N VAL A 320 7.14 2.55 4.11
CA VAL A 320 6.26 3.20 3.12
C VAL A 320 6.96 4.39 2.47
N GLN A 321 7.66 5.19 3.27
CA GLN A 321 8.45 6.31 2.75
C GLN A 321 9.58 5.86 1.83
N HIS A 322 10.34 4.83 2.22
CA HIS A 322 11.45 4.28 1.42
C HIS A 322 10.98 3.79 0.05
N HIS A 323 9.86 3.06 0.00
CA HIS A 323 9.26 2.59 -1.26
C HIS A 323 8.87 3.74 -2.20
N ARG A 324 8.43 4.87 -1.63
CA ARG A 324 8.02 6.05 -2.42
C ARG A 324 9.20 6.86 -2.93
N LEU A 325 10.26 6.98 -2.14
CA LEU A 325 11.39 7.87 -2.45
C LEU A 325 12.50 7.19 -3.24
N THR A 326 12.60 5.86 -3.18
CA THR A 326 13.64 5.12 -3.89
C THR A 326 13.28 4.98 -5.36
N LYS A 327 14.05 5.67 -6.22
CA LYS A 327 13.90 5.58 -7.68
C LYS A 327 14.31 4.18 -8.17
N GLU A 328 13.59 3.67 -9.16
CA GLU A 328 13.87 2.39 -9.83
C GLU A 328 14.00 1.21 -8.85
N LEU A 329 13.31 1.29 -7.70
CA LEU A 329 13.23 0.17 -6.76
C LEU A 329 12.53 -0.99 -7.47
N ALA A 330 13.26 -2.10 -7.64
CA ALA A 330 12.78 -3.30 -8.30
C ALA A 330 12.29 -4.33 -7.30
N PHE A 331 12.97 -4.46 -6.15
CA PHE A 331 12.61 -5.47 -5.17
C PHE A 331 12.93 -5.02 -3.74
N THR A 332 12.07 -5.39 -2.81
CA THR A 332 12.31 -5.24 -1.37
C THR A 332 12.15 -6.53 -0.61
N PHE A 333 13.03 -6.79 0.34
CA PHE A 333 12.99 -7.93 1.24
C PHE A 333 12.88 -7.48 2.70
N PHE A 334 12.16 -8.23 3.52
CA PHE A 334 11.95 -8.00 4.95
C PHE A 334 12.33 -9.23 5.75
N CYS A 335 13.35 -9.11 6.61
CA CYS A 335 13.79 -10.18 7.52
C CYS A 335 12.96 -10.19 8.81
N CYS A 336 12.30 -11.29 9.14
CA CYS A 336 11.39 -11.37 10.28
C CYS A 336 11.76 -12.54 11.18
N ALA A 337 11.94 -12.29 12.47
CA ALA A 337 12.21 -13.33 13.46
C ALA A 337 10.97 -14.20 13.75
N LYS A 338 9.78 -13.62 13.66
CA LYS A 338 8.48 -14.32 13.81
C LYS A 338 7.62 -14.11 12.57
N PRO A 339 7.93 -14.76 11.43
CA PRO A 339 7.23 -14.51 10.17
C PRO A 339 5.72 -14.74 10.28
N ASP A 340 5.30 -15.82 10.93
CA ASP A 340 3.87 -16.18 11.04
C ASP A 340 3.06 -15.15 11.83
N PHE A 341 3.67 -14.51 12.84
CA PHE A 341 3.01 -13.46 13.62
C PHE A 341 2.68 -12.23 12.77
N TRP A 342 3.55 -11.88 11.82
CA TRP A 342 3.41 -10.72 10.95
C TRP A 342 2.67 -10.99 9.65
N ALA A 343 2.30 -12.25 9.37
CA ALA A 343 1.77 -12.70 8.09
C ALA A 343 0.56 -11.89 7.60
N GLU A 344 -0.41 -11.61 8.47
CA GLU A 344 -1.62 -10.87 8.07
C GLU A 344 -1.32 -9.42 7.68
N MET A 345 -0.47 -8.72 8.44
CA MET A 345 -0.09 -7.34 8.13
C MET A 345 0.77 -7.25 6.88
N PHE A 346 1.67 -8.20 6.68
CA PHE A 346 2.48 -8.26 5.46
C PHE A 346 1.64 -8.63 4.25
N ALA A 347 0.71 -9.57 4.36
CA ALA A 347 -0.25 -9.85 3.29
C ALA A 347 -1.10 -8.61 2.97
N TYR A 348 -1.55 -7.87 3.99
CA TYR A 348 -2.24 -6.58 3.80
C TYR A 348 -1.39 -5.57 3.05
N ALA A 349 -0.09 -5.49 3.36
CA ALA A 349 0.89 -4.65 2.68
C ALA A 349 1.41 -5.22 1.35
N ASP A 350 0.83 -6.30 0.84
CA ASP A 350 1.23 -6.98 -0.40
C ASP A 350 2.67 -7.53 -0.40
N LEU A 351 3.14 -7.92 0.78
CA LEU A 351 4.40 -8.61 0.99
C LEU A 351 4.19 -10.12 0.97
N THR A 352 4.85 -10.79 0.05
CA THR A 352 4.75 -12.24 -0.15
C THR A 352 5.78 -12.96 0.72
N ARG A 353 5.39 -14.06 1.36
CA ARG A 353 6.30 -14.93 2.11
C ARG A 353 7.23 -15.67 1.15
N LEU A 354 8.54 -15.63 1.38
CA LEU A 354 9.58 -16.23 0.53
C LEU A 354 10.42 -17.26 1.32
N PRO A 355 9.93 -18.50 1.54
CA PRO A 355 10.65 -19.52 2.30
C PRO A 355 12.04 -19.84 1.73
N GLU A 356 12.22 -19.72 0.41
CA GLU A 356 13.48 -19.97 -0.29
C GLU A 356 14.56 -18.92 0.02
N ALA A 357 14.17 -17.77 0.56
CA ALA A 357 15.08 -16.72 1.03
C ALA A 357 15.32 -16.75 2.55
N ASP A 358 14.72 -17.71 3.26
CA ASP A 358 14.95 -17.88 4.70
C ASP A 358 16.41 -18.21 4.99
N PHE A 359 16.87 -17.80 6.17
CA PHE A 359 18.24 -18.00 6.58
C PHE A 359 18.37 -18.15 8.09
N GLN A 360 19.57 -18.58 8.51
CA GLN A 360 19.93 -18.73 9.90
C GLN A 360 21.20 -17.95 10.23
N VAL A 361 21.25 -17.40 11.44
CA VAL A 361 22.45 -16.80 12.02
C VAL A 361 22.59 -17.34 13.45
N GLY A 362 23.66 -18.08 13.70
CA GLY A 362 23.81 -18.79 14.96
C GLY A 362 22.68 -19.81 15.17
N SER A 363 21.96 -19.70 16.29
CA SER A 363 20.82 -20.56 16.62
C SER A 363 19.45 -19.99 16.20
N ARG A 364 19.43 -18.80 15.57
CA ARG A 364 18.18 -18.11 15.19
C ARG A 364 17.88 -18.29 13.72
N SER A 365 16.60 -18.51 13.43
CA SER A 365 16.05 -18.59 12.07
C SER A 365 15.22 -17.35 11.79
N TYR A 366 15.29 -16.87 10.54
CA TYR A 366 14.56 -15.70 10.07
C TYR A 366 13.74 -16.06 8.84
N GLY A 367 12.46 -15.71 8.87
CA GLY A 367 11.59 -15.79 7.72
C GLY A 367 11.71 -14.52 6.87
N VAL A 368 11.72 -14.67 5.55
CA VAL A 368 11.78 -13.53 4.63
C VAL A 368 10.45 -13.29 3.93
N TYR A 369 10.08 -12.02 3.84
CA TYR A 369 9.01 -11.53 2.96
C TYR A 369 9.60 -10.66 1.86
N GLY A 370 8.91 -10.51 0.74
CA GLY A 370 9.33 -9.59 -0.29
C GLY A 370 8.22 -9.07 -1.20
N HIS A 371 8.57 -8.04 -1.97
CA HIS A 371 7.70 -7.40 -2.95
C HIS A 371 8.50 -7.07 -4.22
N ASP A 372 7.96 -7.45 -5.38
CA ASP A 372 8.52 -7.12 -6.69
C ASP A 372 7.81 -5.89 -7.27
N TRP A 373 8.46 -4.74 -7.12
CA TRP A 373 7.94 -3.43 -7.55
C TRP A 373 7.87 -3.28 -9.08
N ARG A 374 8.48 -4.21 -9.84
CA ARG A 374 8.36 -4.26 -11.30
C ARG A 374 7.05 -4.90 -11.74
N VAL A 375 6.47 -5.75 -10.88
CA VAL A 375 5.17 -6.40 -11.11
C VAL A 375 4.04 -5.48 -10.65
N LEU A 376 4.20 -4.84 -9.49
CA LEU A 376 3.25 -3.88 -8.96
C LEU A 376 3.98 -2.57 -8.62
N SER A 377 3.77 -1.54 -9.45
CA SER A 377 4.40 -0.24 -9.24
C SER A 377 3.94 0.40 -7.93
N ALA A 378 4.71 1.36 -7.39
CA ALA A 378 4.36 2.06 -6.16
C ALA A 378 2.99 2.76 -6.21
N SER A 379 2.58 3.27 -7.38
CA SER A 379 1.24 3.86 -7.57
C SER A 379 0.13 2.80 -7.58
N ALA A 380 0.36 1.65 -8.23
CA ALA A 380 -0.59 0.54 -8.24
C ALA A 380 -0.72 -0.09 -6.85
N TRP A 381 0.38 -0.16 -6.09
CA TRP A 381 0.38 -0.60 -4.69
C TRP A 381 -0.40 0.35 -3.77
N GLN A 382 -0.28 1.67 -3.96
CA GLN A 382 -1.10 2.65 -3.22
C GLN A 382 -2.60 2.47 -3.49
N GLU A 383 -2.99 2.26 -4.75
CA GLU A 383 -4.39 1.99 -5.13
C GLU A 383 -4.88 0.65 -4.55
N LEU A 384 -4.02 -0.36 -4.48
CA LEU A 384 -4.35 -1.64 -3.84
C LEU A 384 -4.65 -1.45 -2.34
N LEU A 385 -3.78 -0.74 -1.62
CA LEU A 385 -4.00 -0.46 -0.19
C LEU A 385 -5.25 0.39 0.04
N ALA A 386 -5.50 1.37 -0.81
CA ALA A 386 -6.71 2.17 -0.81
C ALA A 386 -7.98 1.29 -0.90
N ARG A 387 -7.99 0.24 -1.73
CA ARG A 387 -9.14 -0.68 -1.78
C ARG A 387 -9.24 -1.55 -0.53
N ARG A 388 -8.11 -1.93 0.06
CA ARG A 388 -8.07 -2.77 1.27
C ARG A 388 -8.46 -1.99 2.54
N GLU A 389 -8.25 -0.68 2.60
CA GLU A 389 -8.58 0.13 3.80
C GLU A 389 -10.09 0.18 4.09
N ILE A 390 -10.94 0.25 3.05
CA ILE A 390 -12.41 0.33 3.19
C ILE A 390 -13.02 -1.04 3.51
N ASN A 391 -12.36 -2.13 3.07
CA ASN A 391 -12.82 -3.51 3.25
C ASN A 391 -12.33 -4.09 4.59
N ALA A 392 -12.91 -3.63 5.71
CA ALA A 392 -12.54 -4.06 7.06
C ALA A 392 -13.21 -5.38 7.53
N SER A 393 -14.02 -6.04 6.69
CA SER A 393 -14.69 -7.30 7.07
C SER A 393 -13.76 -8.51 6.92
N ALA A 394 -13.65 -9.30 7.99
CA ALA A 394 -13.00 -10.60 8.08
C ALA A 394 -13.56 -11.68 7.11
N GLN A 395 -14.50 -11.33 6.22
CA GLN A 395 -14.99 -12.19 5.13
C GLN A 395 -14.34 -11.92 3.77
N ALA A 396 -13.36 -11.02 3.67
CA ALA A 396 -12.43 -11.06 2.55
C ALA A 396 -11.45 -12.25 2.73
N LYS A 397 -11.97 -13.49 2.71
CA LYS A 397 -11.23 -14.59 2.09
C LYS A 397 -10.75 -13.99 0.79
N SER A 398 -9.44 -13.85 0.64
CA SER A 398 -8.76 -13.40 -0.56
C SER A 398 -9.63 -13.72 -1.77
N LEU A 399 -10.40 -12.75 -2.26
CA LEU A 399 -10.84 -12.84 -3.64
C LEU A 399 -9.49 -12.84 -4.35
N PRO A 400 -9.11 -13.94 -5.03
CA PRO A 400 -7.94 -13.88 -5.88
C PRO A 400 -8.19 -12.65 -6.71
N ILE A 401 -7.25 -11.71 -6.69
CA ILE A 401 -7.27 -10.64 -7.65
C ILE A 401 -7.22 -11.40 -8.98
N SER A 402 -8.35 -11.52 -9.68
CA SER A 402 -8.36 -11.89 -11.09
C SER A 402 -7.87 -10.67 -11.90
N THR A 403 -6.76 -10.09 -11.49
CA THR A 403 -5.81 -9.50 -12.41
C THR A 403 -5.20 -10.70 -13.08
N GLU A 404 -5.75 -11.11 -14.22
CA GLU A 404 -5.05 -12.01 -15.12
C GLU A 404 -3.60 -11.48 -15.23
N PRO A 405 -2.59 -12.22 -14.74
CA PRO A 405 -1.25 -11.67 -14.58
C PRO A 405 -0.73 -11.16 -15.92
N LEU A 406 0.06 -10.09 -15.88
CA LEU A 406 0.79 -9.60 -17.05
C LEU A 406 1.49 -10.78 -17.73
N LEU A 407 1.24 -10.95 -19.02
CA LEU A 407 1.81 -12.04 -19.79
C LEU A 407 3.07 -11.54 -20.48
N PHE A 408 4.23 -11.96 -19.98
CA PHE A 408 5.51 -11.70 -20.61
C PHE A 408 5.70 -12.65 -21.79
N LEU A 409 5.59 -12.13 -23.01
CA LEU A 409 5.82 -12.87 -24.24
C LEU A 409 7.28 -12.75 -24.64
N SER A 410 7.89 -13.85 -25.07
CA SER A 410 9.17 -13.77 -25.78
C SER A 410 9.01 -12.99 -27.10
N GLN A 411 10.10 -12.42 -27.62
CA GLN A 411 10.05 -11.66 -28.89
C GLN A 411 9.35 -12.42 -30.04
N PRO A 412 9.58 -13.73 -30.26
CA PRO A 412 8.87 -14.48 -31.30
C PRO A 412 7.37 -14.65 -31.02
N GLU A 413 6.98 -14.92 -29.78
CA GLU A 413 5.57 -15.06 -29.38
C GLU A 413 4.82 -13.73 -29.51
N PHE A 414 5.48 -12.63 -29.11
CA PHE A 414 4.97 -11.28 -29.28
C PHE A 414 4.76 -10.95 -30.76
N ALA A 415 5.73 -11.27 -31.62
CA ALA A 415 5.62 -11.03 -33.05
C ALA A 415 4.41 -11.77 -33.67
N ILE A 416 4.16 -13.01 -33.25
CA ILE A 416 2.99 -13.78 -33.68
C ILE A 416 1.69 -13.10 -33.20
N ALA A 417 1.63 -12.72 -31.93
CA ALA A 417 0.46 -12.09 -31.34
C ALA A 417 0.15 -10.72 -31.95
N ALA A 418 1.17 -9.92 -32.27
CA ALA A 418 1.04 -8.63 -32.95
C ALA A 418 0.58 -8.77 -34.40
N GLN A 419 1.07 -9.77 -35.13
CA GLN A 419 0.58 -10.07 -36.47
C GLN A 419 -0.87 -10.55 -36.46
N ASP A 420 -1.24 -11.36 -35.47
CA ASP A 420 -2.61 -11.81 -35.26
C ASP A 420 -3.56 -10.64 -34.92
N ALA A 421 -3.13 -9.73 -34.04
CA ALA A 421 -3.90 -8.54 -33.67
C ALA A 421 -4.14 -7.63 -34.89
N LEU A 422 -3.12 -7.45 -35.73
CA LEU A 422 -3.23 -6.65 -36.95
C LEU A 422 -4.15 -7.30 -37.99
N ARG A 423 -4.10 -8.62 -38.17
CA ARG A 423 -5.00 -9.34 -39.10
C ARG A 423 -6.45 -9.29 -38.67
N ASN A 424 -6.70 -9.36 -37.37
CA ASN A 424 -8.03 -9.38 -36.78
C ASN A 424 -8.45 -8.02 -36.21
N PHE A 425 -7.82 -6.93 -36.67
CA PHE A 425 -7.98 -5.58 -36.11
C PHE A 425 -9.44 -5.15 -35.93
N ALA A 426 -10.29 -5.38 -36.94
CA ALA A 426 -11.71 -5.00 -36.91
C ALA A 426 -12.62 -6.00 -36.17
N ARG A 427 -12.09 -7.15 -35.73
CA ARG A 427 -12.85 -8.28 -35.15
C ARG A 427 -12.65 -8.38 -33.65
N ALA A 428 -13.38 -7.57 -32.89
CA ALA A 428 -13.35 -7.60 -31.42
C ALA A 428 -13.68 -9.00 -30.85
N ASP A 429 -14.55 -9.75 -31.54
CA ASP A 429 -14.92 -11.14 -31.23
C ASP A 429 -13.75 -12.13 -31.37
N VAL A 430 -12.67 -11.80 -32.09
CA VAL A 430 -11.47 -12.65 -32.21
C VAL A 430 -10.35 -12.13 -31.32
N LEU A 431 -10.21 -10.81 -31.21
CA LEU A 431 -9.19 -10.16 -30.39
C LEU A 431 -9.28 -10.54 -28.90
N HIS A 432 -10.45 -10.98 -28.41
CA HIS A 432 -10.61 -11.42 -27.02
C HIS A 432 -9.64 -12.53 -26.57
N LYS A 433 -9.10 -13.33 -27.50
CA LYS A 433 -8.11 -14.40 -27.23
C LYS A 433 -6.67 -13.95 -27.45
N ASN A 434 -6.46 -12.73 -27.93
CA ASN A 434 -5.12 -12.30 -28.29
C ASN A 434 -4.26 -12.10 -27.03
N PRO A 435 -3.07 -12.74 -26.94
CA PRO A 435 -2.19 -12.62 -25.78
C PRO A 435 -1.77 -11.19 -25.43
N LEU A 436 -1.76 -10.27 -26.40
CA LEU A 436 -1.39 -8.86 -26.18
C LEU A 436 -2.37 -8.11 -25.28
N LEU A 437 -3.61 -8.60 -25.08
CA LEU A 437 -4.53 -8.01 -24.09
C LEU A 437 -3.99 -8.05 -22.64
N ARG A 438 -2.96 -8.86 -22.40
CA ARG A 438 -2.25 -9.00 -21.12
C ARG A 438 -0.80 -8.52 -21.18
N SER A 439 -0.37 -7.95 -22.30
CA SER A 439 0.96 -7.33 -22.44
C SER A 439 1.01 -5.96 -21.77
N ARG A 440 2.21 -5.48 -21.46
CA ARG A 440 2.41 -4.19 -20.79
C ARG A 440 1.81 -3.03 -21.61
N LEU A 441 1.98 -3.08 -22.93
CA LEU A 441 1.40 -2.14 -23.91
C LEU A 441 -0.07 -1.81 -23.73
N VAL A 442 -0.89 -2.79 -23.34
CA VAL A 442 -2.34 -2.63 -23.23
C VAL A 442 -2.74 -2.30 -21.79
N VAL A 443 -2.07 -2.91 -20.82
CA VAL A 443 -2.41 -2.77 -19.40
C VAL A 443 -2.00 -1.40 -18.83
N GLU A 444 -0.93 -0.78 -19.34
CA GLU A 444 -0.53 0.58 -18.92
C GLU A 444 -1.52 1.66 -19.33
N ILE A 445 -2.30 1.43 -20.40
CA ILE A 445 -3.27 2.40 -20.92
C ILE A 445 -4.61 2.31 -20.19
N ASP A 446 -5.10 1.10 -19.89
CA ASP A 446 -6.33 0.91 -19.10
C ASP A 446 -6.36 -0.45 -18.39
N THR A 447 -6.72 -0.43 -17.11
CA THR A 447 -6.72 -1.62 -16.23
C THR A 447 -8.13 -2.20 -16.02
N LEU A 448 -9.21 -1.50 -16.43
CA LEU A 448 -10.58 -1.83 -16.03
C LEU A 448 -11.46 -2.34 -17.19
N GLY A 449 -11.56 -3.66 -17.32
CA GLY A 449 -12.56 -4.34 -18.15
C GLY A 449 -12.04 -4.84 -19.51
N ARG A 450 -12.53 -6.01 -19.93
CA ARG A 450 -12.03 -6.73 -21.12
C ARG A 450 -12.32 -6.01 -22.44
N GLU A 451 -13.47 -5.35 -22.54
CA GLU A 451 -13.85 -4.55 -23.72
C GLU A 451 -12.94 -3.32 -23.90
N LYS A 452 -12.57 -2.67 -22.79
CA LYS A 452 -11.64 -1.54 -22.81
C LYS A 452 -10.22 -1.96 -23.21
N ARG A 453 -9.76 -3.14 -22.78
CA ARG A 453 -8.47 -3.70 -23.22
C ARG A 453 -8.43 -3.99 -24.72
N ILE A 454 -9.55 -4.44 -25.31
CA ILE A 454 -9.65 -4.64 -26.77
C ILE A 454 -9.55 -3.29 -27.49
N ALA A 455 -10.27 -2.28 -27.01
CA ALA A 455 -10.18 -0.93 -27.56
C ALA A 455 -8.78 -0.33 -27.43
N ALA A 456 -8.11 -0.54 -26.29
CA ALA A 456 -6.72 -0.12 -26.07
C ALA A 456 -5.75 -0.83 -27.02
N LEU A 457 -5.87 -2.15 -27.20
CA LEU A 457 -5.06 -2.90 -28.17
C LEU A 457 -5.24 -2.38 -29.60
N GLN A 458 -6.48 -2.09 -30.00
CA GLN A 458 -6.76 -1.47 -31.30
C GLN A 458 -6.12 -0.09 -31.41
N ALA A 459 -6.23 0.76 -30.39
CA ALA A 459 -5.61 2.08 -30.39
C ALA A 459 -4.08 1.99 -30.54
N VAL A 460 -3.43 1.09 -29.80
CA VAL A 460 -1.96 0.90 -29.88
C VAL A 460 -1.52 0.42 -31.25
N VAL A 461 -2.22 -0.57 -31.82
CA VAL A 461 -1.91 -1.10 -33.16
C VAL A 461 -2.13 -0.02 -34.23
N GLN A 462 -3.22 0.74 -34.14
CA GLN A 462 -3.52 1.83 -35.06
C GLN A 462 -2.43 2.92 -34.99
N GLN A 463 -2.05 3.37 -33.80
CA GLN A 463 -0.99 4.36 -33.62
C GLN A 463 0.36 3.87 -34.17
N ALA A 464 0.68 2.59 -34.00
CA ALA A 464 1.90 2.01 -34.55
C ALA A 464 1.90 2.03 -36.09
N VAL A 465 0.76 1.70 -36.72
CA VAL A 465 0.59 1.80 -38.17
C VAL A 465 0.69 3.26 -38.63
N GLU A 466 -0.02 4.18 -37.98
CA GLU A 466 -0.01 5.62 -38.32
C GLU A 466 1.36 6.26 -38.15
N SER A 467 2.18 5.80 -37.20
CA SER A 467 3.54 6.30 -36.99
C SER A 467 4.45 6.11 -38.21
N LEU A 468 4.14 5.18 -39.11
CA LEU A 468 4.86 4.98 -40.38
C LEU A 468 4.75 6.20 -41.31
N LEU A 469 3.76 7.07 -41.13
CA LEU A 469 3.64 8.33 -41.89
C LEU A 469 4.74 9.35 -41.54
N SER A 470 5.45 9.17 -40.42
CA SER A 470 6.53 10.06 -40.00
C SER A 470 7.77 9.99 -40.91
N SER A 471 7.90 8.94 -41.72
CA SER A 471 9.02 8.73 -42.64
C SER A 471 8.52 8.57 -44.08
N PRO A 472 8.98 9.40 -45.03
CA PRO A 472 8.62 9.26 -46.45
C PRO A 472 8.98 7.89 -47.05
N ARG A 473 9.93 7.18 -46.44
CA ARG A 473 10.32 5.82 -46.87
C ARG A 473 9.30 4.76 -46.48
N ASP A 474 8.61 4.96 -45.35
CA ASP A 474 7.67 3.99 -44.77
C ASP A 474 6.21 4.28 -45.17
N GLU A 475 5.94 5.42 -45.81
CA GLU A 475 4.60 5.79 -46.30
C GLU A 475 3.96 4.71 -47.21
N LYS A 476 4.78 4.05 -48.04
CA LYS A 476 4.31 2.96 -48.91
C LYS A 476 3.86 1.73 -48.10
N LEU A 477 4.47 1.49 -46.95
CA LEU A 477 4.09 0.41 -46.03
C LEU A 477 2.79 0.75 -45.31
N TYR A 478 2.64 2.01 -44.86
CA TYR A 478 1.39 2.52 -44.28
C TYR A 478 0.21 2.32 -45.24
N ARG A 479 0.33 2.78 -46.49
CA ARG A 479 -0.76 2.70 -47.49
C ARG A 479 -1.27 1.27 -47.68
N VAL A 480 -0.35 0.30 -47.72
CA VAL A 480 -0.68 -1.12 -47.86
C VAL A 480 -1.33 -1.66 -46.60
N LEU A 481 -0.80 -1.40 -45.41
CA LEU A 481 -1.38 -1.84 -44.14
C LEU A 481 -2.77 -1.24 -43.89
N HIS A 482 -2.92 0.06 -44.14
CA HIS A 482 -4.17 0.79 -43.98
C HIS A 482 -5.27 0.20 -44.85
N ARG A 483 -5.01 -0.05 -46.15
CA ARG A 483 -6.00 -0.65 -47.07
C ARG A 483 -6.25 -2.14 -46.87
N THR A 484 -5.42 -2.81 -46.06
CA THR A 484 -5.54 -4.26 -45.82
C THR A 484 -6.21 -4.55 -44.49
N TYR A 485 -5.94 -3.76 -43.44
CA TYR A 485 -6.35 -4.08 -42.08
C TYR A 485 -7.16 -2.98 -41.37
N LEU A 486 -6.82 -1.69 -41.54
CA LEU A 486 -7.55 -0.59 -40.87
C LEU A 486 -8.82 -0.17 -41.63
N GLN A 487 -8.74 -0.11 -42.96
CA GLN A 487 -9.84 0.15 -43.88
C GLN A 487 -9.80 -0.88 -45.02
N PRO A 488 -10.19 -2.13 -44.73
CA PRO A 488 -9.98 -3.27 -45.62
C PRO A 488 -10.77 -3.15 -46.93
N ALA A 489 -10.10 -3.43 -48.05
CA ALA A 489 -10.79 -3.77 -49.30
C ALA A 489 -11.33 -5.21 -49.26
N LEU A 490 -12.25 -5.55 -50.17
CA LEU A 490 -12.87 -6.88 -50.24
C LEU A 490 -11.86 -8.03 -50.40
N THR A 491 -10.75 -7.79 -51.12
CA THR A 491 -9.65 -8.74 -51.28
C THR A 491 -8.30 -8.01 -51.31
N GLN A 492 -7.21 -8.75 -51.09
CA GLN A 492 -5.85 -8.21 -51.21
C GLN A 492 -5.52 -7.79 -52.64
N GLU A 493 -6.03 -8.49 -53.65
CA GLU A 493 -5.91 -8.11 -55.06
C GLU A 493 -6.62 -6.78 -55.33
N LYS A 494 -7.81 -6.57 -54.74
CA LYS A 494 -8.53 -5.30 -54.88
C LYS A 494 -7.83 -4.16 -54.13
N ALA A 495 -7.22 -4.45 -52.98
CA ALA A 495 -6.39 -3.48 -52.27
C ALA A 495 -5.16 -3.07 -53.11
N ALA A 496 -4.51 -4.02 -53.79
CA ALA A 496 -3.39 -3.75 -54.68
C ALA A 496 -3.80 -2.88 -55.88
N GLU A 497 -4.97 -3.16 -56.48
CA GLU A 497 -5.55 -2.37 -57.57
C GLU A 497 -5.85 -0.92 -57.12
N LEU A 498 -6.51 -0.75 -55.97
CA LEU A 498 -6.81 0.58 -55.40
C LEU A 498 -5.56 1.41 -55.06
N LEU A 499 -4.43 0.74 -54.82
CA LEU A 499 -3.14 1.37 -54.56
C LEU A 499 -2.29 1.55 -55.83
N ASN A 500 -2.78 1.13 -57.00
CA ASN A 500 -2.05 1.10 -58.26
C ASN A 500 -0.70 0.35 -58.16
N LEU A 501 -0.68 -0.80 -57.47
CA LEU A 501 0.52 -1.62 -57.28
C LEU A 501 0.37 -2.99 -57.95
N PRO A 502 1.42 -3.51 -58.62
CA PRO A 502 1.49 -4.92 -58.97
C PRO A 502 1.32 -5.79 -57.71
N PHE A 503 0.57 -6.89 -57.81
CA PHE A 503 0.25 -7.72 -56.65
C PHE A 503 1.50 -8.27 -55.92
N SER A 504 2.56 -8.60 -56.67
CA SER A 504 3.85 -9.01 -56.11
C SER A 504 4.51 -7.90 -55.27
N THR A 505 4.45 -6.66 -55.73
CA THR A 505 4.95 -5.47 -55.03
C THR A 505 4.11 -5.17 -53.78
N TYR A 506 2.78 -5.28 -53.89
CA TYR A 506 1.87 -5.17 -52.75
C TYR A 506 2.20 -6.19 -51.66
N ARG A 507 2.35 -7.49 -52.00
CA ARG A 507 2.67 -8.53 -50.99
C ARG A 507 4.01 -8.30 -50.31
N ARG A 508 5.02 -7.82 -51.06
CA ARG A 508 6.32 -7.45 -50.50
C ARG A 508 6.20 -6.29 -49.50
N HIS A 509 5.45 -5.25 -49.84
CA HIS A 509 5.22 -4.11 -48.95
C HIS A 509 4.35 -4.48 -47.75
N LEU A 510 3.36 -5.37 -47.91
CA LEU A 510 2.54 -5.87 -46.81
C LEU A 510 3.41 -6.62 -45.79
N LYS A 511 4.26 -7.55 -46.25
CA LYS A 511 5.18 -8.28 -45.37
C LYS A 511 6.16 -7.34 -44.65
N ALA A 512 6.76 -6.40 -45.38
CA ALA A 512 7.69 -5.42 -44.81
C ALA A 512 6.99 -4.50 -43.78
N GLY A 513 5.78 -4.04 -44.07
CA GLY A 513 4.99 -3.21 -43.16
C GLY A 513 4.62 -3.96 -41.88
N MET A 514 4.20 -5.22 -41.98
CA MET A 514 3.89 -6.04 -40.81
C MET A 514 5.12 -6.20 -39.90
N MET A 515 6.30 -6.49 -40.45
CA MET A 515 7.53 -6.58 -39.65
C MET A 515 7.85 -5.25 -38.96
N ARG A 516 7.72 -4.13 -39.69
CA ARG A 516 8.01 -2.80 -39.13
C ARG A 516 7.09 -2.43 -37.98
N VAL A 517 5.79 -2.74 -38.09
CA VAL A 517 4.81 -2.51 -37.01
C VAL A 517 5.12 -3.39 -35.80
N VAL A 518 5.47 -4.66 -36.03
CA VAL A 518 5.89 -5.56 -34.94
C VAL A 518 7.11 -5.00 -34.21
N ASP A 519 8.12 -4.49 -34.94
CA ASP A 519 9.32 -3.90 -34.33
C ASP A 519 8.98 -2.66 -33.48
N ILE A 520 8.10 -1.78 -33.97
CA ILE A 520 7.66 -0.57 -33.23
C ILE A 520 6.91 -0.96 -31.96
N LEU A 521 5.99 -1.93 -32.05
CA LEU A 521 5.25 -2.43 -30.91
C LEU A 521 6.17 -3.12 -29.90
N TRP A 522 7.12 -3.91 -30.37
CA TRP A 522 8.09 -4.58 -29.51
C TRP A 522 8.99 -3.57 -28.79
N GLN A 523 9.48 -2.53 -29.47
CA GLN A 523 10.27 -1.47 -28.84
C GLN A 523 9.50 -0.78 -27.72
N ARG A 524 8.19 -0.54 -27.90
CA ARG A 524 7.33 0.01 -26.85
C ARG A 524 7.03 -1.00 -25.73
N GLU A 525 6.94 -2.29 -26.02
CA GLU A 525 6.76 -3.33 -24.98
C GLU A 525 7.99 -3.46 -24.08
N ILE A 526 9.20 -3.15 -24.57
CA ILE A 526 10.46 -3.28 -23.81
C ILE A 526 11.02 -1.95 -23.24
N SER A 527 10.47 -0.79 -23.63
CA SER A 527 10.87 0.54 -23.13
C SER A 527 9.96 0.98 -22.00
#